data_AF-E3I0H7-F1
#
_entry.id   AF-E3I0H7-F1
#
_cell.length_a   1.000
_cell.length_b   1.000
_cell.length_c   1.000
_cell.angle_alpha   90.00
_cell.angle_beta   90.00
_cell.angle_gamma   90.00
#
_symmetry.space_group_name_H-M   'P 1'
#
loop_
_entity.id
_entity.type
_entity.pdbx_description
1 polymer ?
#
loop_
_entity_poly.entity_id
_entity_poly.type
_entity_poly.pdbx_seq_one_letter_code
_entity_poly.pdbx_strand_id
1 'polypeptide(L)'
;MRAWLAATAALMIVTAPSFLAEAASLGEGGSRGPWLARFSASGGQCPKLCVEWFDGCNNCSCGRGRIDVCTQHICFGRKRARCLRWGF
;
A
#
# COMPACT_ATOMS: atom_id res chain seq x y z
N MET A 1 26.02 -43.10 -40.67
CA MET A 1 24.68 -42.46 -40.80
C MET A 1 23.65 -43.58 -40.97
N ARG A 2 22.84 -43.86 -39.95
CA ARG A 2 21.72 -44.79 -40.03
C ARG A 2 20.53 -44.18 -39.30
N ALA A 3 19.45 -44.03 -40.05
CA ALA A 3 18.21 -43.40 -39.68
C ALA A 3 17.49 -44.17 -38.57
N TRP A 4 16.94 -43.43 -37.61
CA TRP A 4 15.80 -43.86 -36.81
C TRP A 4 14.63 -42.97 -37.19
N LEU A 5 13.69 -43.53 -37.95
CA LEU A 5 12.34 -43.02 -38.09
C LEU A 5 11.56 -43.54 -36.88
N ALA A 6 10.98 -42.65 -36.08
CA ALA A 6 9.71 -42.90 -35.43
C ALA A 6 9.06 -41.56 -35.13
N ALA A 7 8.09 -41.22 -35.96
CA ALA A 7 7.18 -40.14 -35.76
C ALA A 7 6.38 -40.39 -34.47
N THR A 8 6.38 -39.42 -33.56
CA THR A 8 5.24 -39.23 -32.67
C THR A 8 4.80 -37.78 -32.83
N ALA A 9 3.92 -37.58 -33.80
CA ALA A 9 3.05 -36.43 -33.85
C ALA A 9 2.13 -36.47 -32.63
N ALA A 10 2.17 -35.41 -31.81
CA ALA A 10 0.98 -34.83 -31.21
C ALA A 10 1.38 -33.56 -30.45
N LEU A 11 1.03 -32.43 -31.07
CA LEU A 11 0.81 -31.13 -30.45
C LEU A 11 0.26 -31.28 -29.01
N MET A 12 1.05 -30.87 -28.01
CA MET A 12 0.51 -30.48 -26.71
C MET A 12 0.71 -28.96 -26.56
N ILE A 13 0.07 -28.22 -27.46
CA ILE A 13 -0.26 -26.81 -27.21
C ILE A 13 -1.66 -26.83 -26.58
N VAL A 14 -1.72 -27.09 -25.28
CA VAL A 14 -2.88 -26.72 -24.45
C VAL A 14 -2.36 -25.78 -23.39
N THR A 15 -2.42 -24.51 -23.76
CA THR A 15 -2.29 -23.35 -22.88
C THR A 15 -3.40 -23.38 -21.84
N ALA A 16 -3.05 -23.53 -20.57
CA ALA A 16 -3.71 -22.87 -19.45
C ALA A 16 -2.90 -23.13 -18.17
N PRO A 17 -2.11 -22.17 -17.67
CA PRO A 17 -1.59 -22.27 -16.32
C PRO A 17 -2.76 -21.97 -15.37
N SER A 18 -3.40 -23.01 -14.84
CA SER A 18 -4.34 -22.89 -13.73
C SER A 18 -3.56 -22.66 -12.44
N PHE A 19 -3.05 -21.43 -12.32
CA PHE A 19 -2.63 -20.84 -11.06
C PHE A 19 -3.77 -21.02 -10.06
N LEU A 20 -3.58 -21.89 -9.07
CA LEU A 20 -4.36 -21.83 -7.83
C LEU A 20 -3.96 -20.54 -7.13
N ALA A 21 -4.77 -19.50 -7.36
CA ALA A 21 -4.73 -18.25 -6.65
C ALA A 21 -5.10 -18.51 -5.19
N GLU A 22 -4.12 -18.38 -4.30
CA GLU A 22 -4.34 -18.25 -2.86
C GLU A 22 -5.23 -17.01 -2.64
N ALA A 23 -6.37 -17.20 -1.97
CA ALA A 23 -7.34 -16.15 -1.71
C ALA A 23 -6.74 -15.09 -0.78
N ALA A 24 -6.38 -13.93 -1.33
CA ALA A 24 -6.05 -12.76 -0.53
C ALA A 24 -7.36 -12.17 0.04
N SER A 25 -7.48 -12.20 1.37
CA SER A 25 -8.56 -11.56 2.12
C SER A 25 -8.82 -10.13 1.64
N LEU A 26 -10.05 -9.87 1.20
CA LEU A 26 -10.56 -8.53 0.92
C LEU A 26 -10.63 -7.75 2.24
N GLY A 27 -9.56 -7.02 2.56
CA GLY A 27 -9.66 -5.85 3.43
C GLY A 27 -10.29 -4.71 2.62
N GLU A 28 -11.50 -4.29 3.00
CA GLU A 28 -12.06 -3.03 2.56
C GLU A 28 -11.14 -1.88 2.98
N GLY A 29 -10.51 -1.24 1.99
CA GLY A 29 -9.57 -0.14 2.19
C GLY A 29 -9.58 0.77 0.97
N GLY A 30 -10.22 1.93 1.14
CA GLY A 30 -10.61 2.84 0.07
C GLY A 30 -9.48 3.41 -0.79
N SER A 31 -9.86 3.66 -2.05
CA SER A 31 -9.35 4.71 -2.94
C SER A 31 -7.90 4.60 -3.41
N ARG A 32 -7.66 3.67 -4.34
CA ARG A 32 -6.48 3.65 -5.22
C ARG A 32 -6.67 4.65 -6.37
N GLY A 33 -5.96 5.77 -6.30
CA GLY A 33 -5.63 6.62 -7.44
C GLY A 33 -4.11 6.82 -7.57
N PRO A 34 -3.57 7.21 -8.73
CA PRO A 34 -2.13 7.19 -9.02
C PRO A 34 -1.29 8.26 -8.27
N TRP A 35 -1.89 9.00 -7.33
CA TRP A 35 -1.26 10.13 -6.61
C TRP A 35 -0.69 9.78 -5.23
N LEU A 36 -0.60 8.50 -4.86
CA LEU A 36 -0.33 8.08 -3.46
C LEU A 36 0.87 7.15 -3.27
N ALA A 37 1.76 7.02 -4.25
CA ALA A 37 3.02 6.29 -4.06
C ALA A 37 4.11 7.20 -3.43
N ARG A 38 3.98 7.52 -2.13
CA ARG A 38 5.14 7.85 -1.26
C ARG A 38 4.89 8.04 0.23
N PHE A 39 3.63 8.04 0.69
CA PHE A 39 3.32 8.31 2.11
C PHE A 39 2.28 7.35 2.70
N SER A 40 2.22 6.10 2.22
CA SER A 40 1.41 5.08 2.89
C SER A 40 2.22 4.47 4.04
N ALA A 41 2.13 5.15 5.16
CA ALA A 41 2.76 4.81 6.42
C ALA A 41 1.95 3.73 7.15
N SER A 42 2.43 2.49 7.14
CA SER A 42 1.93 1.44 8.04
C SER A 42 2.42 1.62 9.50
N GLY A 43 2.56 2.88 9.93
CA GLY A 43 2.94 3.30 11.28
C GLY A 43 3.12 4.81 11.29
N GLY A 44 2.43 5.53 12.17
CA GLY A 44 2.33 7.01 12.19
C GLY A 44 3.56 7.77 11.69
N GLN A 45 3.56 8.11 10.40
CA GLN A 45 4.59 8.94 9.78
C GLN A 45 3.97 10.24 9.30
N CYS A 46 4.79 11.27 9.33
CA CYS A 46 4.47 12.63 8.96
C CYS A 46 5.64 13.20 8.13
N PRO A 47 5.49 14.33 7.44
CA PRO A 47 6.59 14.93 6.68
C PRO A 47 7.77 15.33 7.59
N LYS A 48 9.02 15.18 7.12
CA LYS A 48 10.23 15.39 7.94
C LYS A 48 10.35 16.77 8.60
N LEU A 49 9.85 17.81 7.94
CA LEU A 49 9.88 19.20 8.41
C LEU A 49 8.56 19.61 9.08
N CYS A 50 7.59 18.71 9.13
CA CYS A 50 6.35 18.97 9.84
C CYS A 50 6.62 18.79 11.33
N VAL A 51 6.18 19.75 12.14
CA VAL A 51 6.31 19.69 13.61
C VAL A 51 4.97 19.46 14.29
N GLU A 52 3.88 19.75 13.57
CA GLU A 52 2.52 19.51 14.03
C GLU A 52 1.69 18.91 12.89
N TRP A 53 1.21 17.70 13.10
CA TRP A 53 0.56 16.86 12.11
C TRP A 53 -0.86 16.54 12.51
N PHE A 54 -1.80 16.70 11.58
CA PHE A 54 -3.16 16.23 11.73
C PHE A 54 -3.30 14.88 11.03
N ASP A 55 -3.60 13.83 11.79
CA ASP A 55 -3.69 12.45 11.28
C ASP A 55 -5.02 12.12 10.58
N GLY A 56 -5.95 13.07 10.58
CA GLY A 56 -7.33 12.89 10.11
C GLY A 56 -8.37 12.96 11.21
N CYS A 57 -7.95 12.95 12.48
CA CYS A 57 -8.82 13.09 13.65
C CYS A 57 -8.16 13.90 14.78
N ASN A 58 -6.91 13.58 15.08
CA ASN A 58 -6.16 14.13 16.19
C ASN A 58 -5.03 15.05 15.72
N ASN A 59 -4.64 15.96 16.60
CA ASN A 59 -3.41 16.73 16.43
C ASN A 59 -2.27 15.98 17.09
N CYS A 60 -1.19 15.83 16.34
CA CYS A 60 -0.02 15.08 16.75
C CYS A 60 1.23 15.93 16.65
N SER A 61 2.18 15.75 17.57
CA SER A 61 3.55 16.22 17.36
C SER A 61 4.25 15.33 16.35
N CYS A 62 5.04 15.96 15.49
CA CYS A 62 5.83 15.26 14.48
C CYS A 62 7.31 15.60 14.66
N GLY A 63 8.14 14.58 14.82
CA GLY A 63 9.59 14.69 14.96
C GLY A 63 10.29 13.85 13.90
N ARG A 64 11.10 14.48 13.04
CA ARG A 64 11.93 13.79 12.01
C ARG A 64 11.11 12.83 11.12
N GLY A 65 9.85 13.17 10.88
CA GLY A 65 8.90 12.40 10.07
C GLY A 65 8.21 11.23 10.79
N ARG A 66 8.29 11.19 12.13
CA ARG A 66 7.57 10.24 12.97
C ARG A 66 6.62 11.00 13.88
N ILE A 67 5.44 10.42 14.11
CA ILE A 67 4.47 10.93 15.05
C ILE A 67 4.88 10.49 16.47
N ASP A 68 4.97 11.42 17.41
CA ASP A 68 5.35 11.10 18.80
C ASP A 68 4.14 11.02 19.73
N VAL A 69 3.41 12.13 19.93
CA VAL A 69 2.21 12.19 20.78
C VAL A 69 1.05 12.77 20.00
N CYS A 70 -0.16 12.27 20.22
CA CYS A 70 -1.40 12.80 19.66
C CYS A 70 -2.41 13.14 20.74
N THR A 71 -3.27 14.11 20.46
CA THR A 71 -4.52 14.29 21.20
C THR A 71 -5.44 13.08 21.01
N GLN A 72 -6.45 12.95 21.86
CA GLN A 72 -7.43 11.85 21.79
C GLN A 72 -8.85 12.41 21.74
N HIS A 73 -9.32 12.71 20.53
CA HIS A 73 -10.68 13.14 20.30
C HIS A 73 -11.51 12.02 19.66
N ILE A 74 -12.79 11.96 19.98
CA ILE A 74 -13.74 11.11 19.26
C ILE A 74 -14.06 11.81 17.94
N CYS A 75 -13.82 11.12 16.83
CA CYS A 75 -14.14 11.61 15.50
C CYS A 75 -15.17 10.69 14.83
N PHE A 76 -16.31 11.26 14.46
CA PHE A 76 -17.37 10.55 13.74
C PHE A 76 -17.00 10.20 12.29
N GLY A 77 -15.95 10.82 11.75
CA GLY A 77 -15.39 10.51 10.45
C GLY A 77 -13.97 11.05 10.33
N ARG A 78 -13.11 10.30 9.62
CA ARG A 78 -11.72 10.71 9.38
C ARG A 78 -11.68 11.73 8.24
N LYS A 79 -10.95 12.82 8.48
CA LYS A 79 -10.65 13.87 7.49
C LYS A 79 -9.30 13.58 6.83
N ARG A 80 -8.97 14.37 5.80
CA ARG A 80 -7.66 14.26 5.14
C ARG A 80 -6.54 14.70 6.08
N ALA A 81 -5.56 13.82 6.26
CA ALA A 81 -4.35 14.10 7.02
C ALA A 81 -3.51 15.20 6.35
N ARG A 82 -2.91 16.08 7.16
CA ARG A 82 -2.15 17.24 6.67
C ARG A 82 -1.20 17.78 7.73
N CYS A 83 -0.15 18.47 7.27
CA CYS A 83 0.69 19.24 8.18
C CYS A 83 -0.02 20.52 8.59
N LEU A 84 -0.05 20.82 9.88
CA LEU A 84 -0.60 22.05 10.43
C LEU A 84 0.49 23.10 10.62
N ARG A 85 1.70 22.67 10.98
CA ARG A 85 2.83 23.57 11.19
C ARG A 85 4.14 22.93 10.75
N TRP A 86 4.92 23.71 9.99
CA TRP A 86 6.26 23.37 9.55
C TRP A 86 7.29 24.00 10.49
N GLY A 87 8.40 23.31 10.74
CA GLY A 87 9.50 23.76 11.58
C GLY A 87 10.74 24.09 10.74
N PHE A 88 10.72 25.27 10.13
CA PHE A 88 11.87 25.90 9.47
C PHE A 88 12.48 26.97 10.37
#